data_AF-A0A7Y4TXQ5-F1
#
_entry.id   AF-A0A7Y4TXQ5-F1
#
_cell.length_a   1.000
_cell.length_b   1.000
_cell.length_c   1.000
_cell.angle_alpha   90.00
_cell.angle_beta   90.00
_cell.angle_gamma   90.00
#
_symmetry.space_group_name_H-M   'P 1'
#
loop_
_entity.id
_entity.type
_entity.pdbx_description
1 polymer ?
#
loop_
_entity_poly.entity_id
_entity_poly.type
_entity_poly.pdbx_seq_one_letter_code
_entity_poly.pdbx_strand_id
1 'polypeptide(L)' 'MSNKDIVTARLAAVGITLTDQELDHLAVAYGKLQQWESIVQKMIQPETEPAVTFHAKVEGSR' A
#
# COMPACT_ATOMS: atom_id res chain seq x y z
N MET A 1 0.90 -13.21 -12.63
CA MET A 1 -0.10 -12.12 -12.58
C MET A 1 0.64 -10.82 -12.82
N SER A 2 0.20 -9.99 -13.77
CA SER A 2 0.87 -8.73 -14.11
C SER A 2 0.47 -7.60 -13.15
N ASN A 3 1.26 -6.53 -13.10
CA ASN A 3 0.90 -5.33 -12.33
C ASN A 3 -0.40 -4.70 -12.82
N LYS A 4 -0.69 -4.80 -14.11
CA LYS A 4 -1.95 -4.34 -14.70
C LYS A 4 -3.12 -5.13 -14.11
N ASP A 5 -3.03 -6.46 -14.05
CA ASP A 5 -4.09 -7.30 -13.46
C ASP A 5 -4.34 -6.96 -11.98
N ILE A 6 -3.27 -6.75 -11.21
CA ILE A 6 -3.36 -6.40 -9.78
C ILE A 6 -4.05 -5.06 -9.60
N VAL A 7 -3.63 -4.05 -10.35
CA VAL A 7 -4.18 -2.69 -10.29
C VAL A 7 -5.65 -2.69 -10.72
N THR A 8 -5.98 -3.35 -11.83
CA THR A 8 -7.37 -3.48 -12.32
C THR A 8 -8.27 -4.12 -11.27
N ALA A 9 -7.85 -5.23 -10.66
CA ALA A 9 -8.64 -5.91 -9.63
C ALA A 9 -8.87 -5.03 -8.39
N ARG A 10 -7.85 -4.29 -7.95
CA ARG A 10 -7.96 -3.37 -6.80
C ARG A 10 -8.88 -2.20 -7.08
N LEU A 11 -8.82 -1.62 -8.28
CA LEU A 11 -9.68 -0.52 -8.69
C LEU A 11 -11.14 -0.98 -8.83
N ALA A 12 -11.36 -2.16 -9.43
CA ALA A 12 -12.69 -2.75 -9.54
C ALA A 12 -13.33 -2.99 -8.16
N ALA A 13 -12.55 -3.42 -7.16
CA ALA A 13 -13.05 -3.63 -5.80
C ALA A 13 -13.55 -2.35 -5.11
N VAL A 14 -13.10 -1.17 -5.57
CA VAL A 14 -13.56 0.15 -5.08
C VAL A 14 -14.45 0.88 -6.08
N GLY A 15 -14.91 0.20 -7.13
CA GLY A 15 -15.83 0.75 -8.14
C GLY A 15 -15.20 1.75 -9.11
N ILE A 16 -13.87 1.79 -9.21
CA ILE A 16 -13.16 2.66 -10.16
C ILE A 16 -12.86 1.88 -11.44
N THR A 17 -13.26 2.44 -12.58
CA THR A 17 -12.93 1.92 -13.90
C THR A 17 -12.07 2.94 -14.63
N LEU A 18 -10.98 2.48 -15.25
CA LEU A 18 -10.06 3.30 -16.03
C LEU A 18 -9.98 2.77 -17.45
N THR A 19 -9.53 3.61 -18.37
CA THR A 19 -9.17 3.20 -19.73
C THR A 19 -7.92 2.32 -19.70
N ASP A 20 -7.72 1.52 -20.76
CA ASP A 20 -6.54 0.66 -20.87
C ASP A 20 -5.21 1.44 -20.81
N GLN A 21 -5.17 2.64 -21.38
CA GLN A 21 -4.00 3.52 -21.36
C GLN A 21 -3.70 4.02 -19.94
N GLU A 22 -4.72 4.41 -19.18
CA GLU A 22 -4.57 4.81 -17.78
C GLU A 22 -4.10 3.64 -16.91
N LEU A 23 -4.63 2.43 -17.17
CA LEU A 23 -4.17 1.21 -16.51
C LEU A 23 -2.70 0.89 -16.82
N ASP A 24 -2.25 1.10 -18.05
CA ASP A 24 -0.84 0.90 -18.42
C ASP A 24 0.09 1.87 -17.67
N HIS A 25 -0.27 3.16 -17.62
CA HIS A 25 0.49 4.16 -16.86
C HIS A 25 0.53 3.82 -15.36
N LEU A 26 -0.62 3.44 -14.80
CA LEU A 26 -0.73 3.10 -13.38
C LEU A 26 0.01 1.80 -13.04
N ALA A 27 0.00 0.80 -13.91
CA ALA A 27 0.75 -0.44 -13.73
C ALA A 27 2.27 -0.20 -13.68
N VAL A 28 2.79 0.71 -14.51
CA VAL A 28 4.20 1.13 -14.47
C VAL A 28 4.53 1.84 -13.17
N ALA A 29 3.69 2.80 -12.76
CA ALA A 29 3.87 3.52 -11.49
C ALA A 29 3.81 2.56 -10.28
N TYR A 30 2.84 1.64 -10.28
CA TYR A 30 2.67 0.62 -9.24
C TYR A 30 3.89 -0.29 -9.14
N GLY A 31 4.46 -0.72 -10.27
CA GLY A 31 5.68 -1.52 -10.28
C GLY A 31 6.87 -0.81 -9.65
N LYS A 32 7.05 0.48 -9.92
CA LYS A 32 8.10 1.30 -9.27
C LYS A 32 7.85 1.44 -7.77
N LEU A 33 6.60 1.64 -7.37
CA LEU A 33 6.23 1.75 -5.96
C LEU A 33 6.52 0.45 -5.20
N GLN A 34 6.21 -0.71 -5.78
CA GLN A 34 6.54 -2.01 -5.19
C GLN A 34 8.05 -2.22 -5.00
N GLN A 35 8.88 -1.72 -5.92
CA GLN A 35 10.34 -1.76 -5.74
C GLN A 35 10.78 -0.96 -4.52
N TRP A 36 10.22 0.25 -4.35
CA TRP A 36 10.48 1.07 -3.17
C TRP A 36 9.97 0.44 -1.88
N GLU A 37 8.77 -0.15 -1.90
CA GLU A 37 8.21 -0.89 -0.77
C GLU A 37 9.14 -2.04 -0.35
N SER A 38 9.68 -2.80 -1.31
CA SER A 38 10.64 -3.86 -1.03
C SER A 38 11.93 -3.34 -0.40
N ILE A 39 12.43 -2.17 -0.84
CA ILE A 39 13.60 -1.53 -0.24
C ILE A 39 13.28 -1.13 1.21
N VAL A 40 12.15 -0.48 1.45
CA VAL A 40 11.72 -0.08 2.80
C VAL A 40 11.58 -1.30 3.71
N GLN A 41 10.92 -2.37 3.25
CA GLN A 41 10.78 -3.60 4.03
C GLN A 41 12.13 -4.24 4.41
N LYS A 42 13.15 -4.13 3.54
CA LYS A 42 14.51 -4.59 3.86
C LYS A 42 15.24 -3.70 4.86
N MET A 43 14.83 -2.43 4.98
CA MET A 43 15.39 -1.49 5.96
C MET A 43 14.77 -1.64 7.35
N ILE A 44 13.53 -2.14 7.44
CA ILE A 44 12.83 -2.38 8.70
C ILE A 44 13.52 -3.56 9.41
N GLN A 45 14.19 -3.28 10.52
CA GLN A 45 14.68 -4.32 11.43
C GLN A 45 13.50 -4.88 12.23
N PRO A 46 13.49 -6.18 12.60
CA PRO A 46 12.42 -6.81 13.37
C PRO A 46 12.02 -6.07 14.66
N GLU A 47 12.97 -5.38 15.27
CA GLU A 47 12.86 -4.58 16.49
C GLU A 47 12.41 -3.13 16.26
N THR A 48 12.11 -2.75 15.02
CA THR A 48 11.62 -1.39 14.71
C THR A 48 10.18 -1.28 15.20
N GLU A 49 10.00 -0.75 16.40
CA GLU A 49 8.67 -0.36 16.88
C GLU A 49 8.01 0.58 15.86
N PRO A 50 6.70 0.45 15.61
CA PRO A 50 6.00 1.39 14.75
C PRO A 50 6.20 2.81 15.29
N ALA A 51 6.59 3.74 14.41
CA ALA A 51 6.85 5.14 14.78
C ALA A 51 5.64 5.85 15.44
N VAL A 52 4.45 5.26 15.35
CA VAL A 52 3.24 5.70 16.03
C VAL A 52 2.64 4.54 16.81
N THR A 53 3.02 4.41 18.08
CA THR A 53 2.32 3.56 19.04
C THR A 53 1.13 4.35 19.58
N PHE A 54 -0.09 3.91 19.27
CA PHE A 54 -1.29 4.53 19.81
C PHE A 54 -1.39 4.21 21.31
N HIS A 55 -1.04 5.17 22.17
CA HIS A 55 -1.33 5.07 23.59
C HIS A 55 -2.77 5.54 23.84
N ALA A 56 -3.70 4.57 23.88
CA ALA A 56 -5.04 4.84 24.36
C ALA A 56 -4.95 5.29 25.83
N LYS A 57 -5.20 6.58 26.07
CA LYS A 57 -5.32 7.11 27.43
C LYS A 57 -6.58 6.51 28.04
N VAL A 58 -6.41 5.58 29.00
CA VAL A 58 -7.53 5.04 29.78
C VAL A 58 -8.04 6.16 30.67
N GLU A 59 -9.04 6.91 30.20
CA GLU A 59 -9.75 7.87 31.03
C GLU A 59 -10.78 7.15 31.89
N GLY A 60 -10.47 7.05 33.19
CA GLY A 60 -11.46 7.22 34.25
C GLY A 60 -12.09 5.96 34.82
N SER A 61 -11.43 5.37 35.82
CA SER A 61 -12.14 4.68 36.91
C SER A 61 -12.85 5.72 37.77
N ARG A 62 -14.18 5.75 37.75
CA ARG A 62 -15.02 6.32 38.82
C ARG A 62 -16.21 5.41 39.05
#